data_AF-A0A6N8NI52-F1
#
_entry.id   AF-A0A6N8NI52-F1
#
_cell.length_a   1.000
_cell.length_b   1.000
_cell.length_c   1.000
_cell.angle_alpha   90.00
_cell.angle_beta   90.00
_cell.angle_gamma   90.00
#
_symmetry.space_group_name_H-M   'P 1'
#
loop_
_entity.id
_entity.type
_entity.pdbx_description
1 polymer ?
#
loop_
_entity_poly.entity_id
_entity_poly.type
_entity_poly.pdbx_seq_one_letter_code
_entity_poly.pdbx_strand_id
1 'polypeptide(L)'
;MKNCWKILDIEETTDVDIIRRAYLALLPSFHPETDPQGFKQLRQAYEEALRIAQSPAKSVWQPEEYEVAEHEILLAFRALLASDSERFLPSAWQRFIQQLNYCSMEEIDELRWSLCTIAMNTAHLSFECVVLLAERLRW
;
A
#
# COMPACT_ATOMS: atom_id res chain seq x y z
N MET A 1 18.75 -1.69 -22.52
CA MET A 1 18.49 -2.70 -21.48
C MET A 1 18.30 -1.95 -20.16
N LYS A 2 17.06 -1.82 -19.69
CA LYS A 2 16.79 -1.19 -18.39
C LYS A 2 17.14 -2.24 -17.32
N ASN A 3 18.28 -2.05 -16.64
CA ASN A 3 18.69 -2.94 -15.55
C ASN A 3 17.74 -2.71 -14.37
N CYS A 4 16.97 -3.72 -14.00
CA CYS A 4 16.10 -3.71 -12.82
C CYS A 4 16.84 -3.23 -11.56
N TRP A 5 18.10 -3.63 -11.40
CA TRP A 5 19.01 -3.18 -10.35
C TRP A 5 19.17 -1.65 -10.28
N LYS A 6 19.26 -0.99 -11.44
CA LYS A 6 19.39 0.48 -11.53
C LYS A 6 18.10 1.21 -11.19
N ILE A 7 16.94 0.56 -11.35
CA ILE A 7 15.65 1.12 -10.95
C ILE A 7 15.46 0.95 -9.44
N LEU A 8 15.91 -0.17 -8.88
CA LEU A 8 15.88 -0.44 -7.45
C LEU A 8 17.01 0.27 -6.68
N ASP A 9 17.85 1.05 -7.36
CA ASP A 9 19.02 1.74 -6.79
C ASP A 9 19.93 0.83 -5.95
N ILE A 10 20.12 -0.42 -6.41
CA ILE A 10 20.98 -1.41 -5.79
C ILE A 10 21.92 -2.07 -6.79
N GLU A 11 22.97 -2.69 -6.28
CA GLU A 11 23.83 -3.56 -7.07
C GLU A 11 23.12 -4.88 -7.40
N GLU A 12 23.58 -5.54 -8.47
CA GLU A 12 23.11 -6.88 -8.83
C GLU A 12 23.38 -7.84 -7.67
N THR A 13 22.32 -8.40 -7.11
CA THR A 13 22.38 -9.27 -5.95
C THR A 13 21.46 -10.46 -6.10
N THR A 14 21.83 -11.59 -5.51
CA THR A 14 21.00 -12.77 -5.38
C THR A 14 20.26 -12.82 -4.04
N ASP A 15 20.48 -11.81 -3.19
CA ASP A 15 19.85 -11.70 -1.87
C ASP A 15 18.49 -11.01 -1.95
N VAL A 16 17.43 -11.79 -1.72
CA VAL A 16 16.03 -11.35 -1.78
C VAL A 16 15.71 -10.28 -0.74
N ASP A 17 16.35 -10.30 0.43
CA ASP A 17 16.11 -9.31 1.48
C ASP A 17 16.64 -7.93 1.08
N ILE A 18 17.78 -7.89 0.37
CA ILE A 18 18.33 -6.64 -0.17
C ILE A 18 17.39 -6.06 -1.23
N ILE A 19 16.89 -6.91 -2.13
CA ILE A 19 15.93 -6.52 -3.19
C ILE A 19 14.64 -5.95 -2.58
N ARG A 20 14.12 -6.60 -1.53
CA ARG A 20 12.90 -6.15 -0.84
C ARG A 20 13.11 -4.81 -0.12
N ARG A 21 14.21 -4.64 0.61
CA ARG A 21 14.50 -3.38 1.31
C ARG A 21 14.66 -2.21 0.34
N ALA A 22 15.32 -2.44 -0.79
CA ALA A 22 15.48 -1.46 -1.84
C ALA A 22 14.14 -0.99 -2.42
N TYR A 23 13.25 -1.94 -2.70
CA TYR A 23 11.90 -1.66 -3.16
C TYR A 23 11.11 -0.80 -2.14
N LEU A 24 11.17 -1.16 -0.85
CA LEU A 24 10.49 -0.42 0.22
C LEU A 24 11.08 0.98 0.42
N ALA A 25 12.40 1.15 0.28
CA ALA A 25 13.05 2.46 0.38
C ALA A 25 12.64 3.42 -0.76
N LEU A 26 12.34 2.87 -1.94
CA LEU A 26 11.93 3.65 -3.11
C LEU A 26 10.41 3.87 -3.21
N LEU A 27 9.61 3.06 -2.52
CA LEU A 27 8.15 3.22 -2.41
C LEU A 27 7.70 4.66 -2.10
N PRO A 28 8.25 5.37 -1.09
CA PRO A 28 7.86 6.75 -0.78
C PRO A 28 8.29 7.77 -1.84
N SER A 29 9.19 7.41 -2.77
CA SER A 29 9.57 8.28 -3.89
C SER A 29 8.70 8.09 -5.13
N PHE A 30 8.08 6.91 -5.26
CA PHE A 30 7.28 6.53 -6.42
C PHE A 30 5.80 6.34 -6.03
N HIS A 31 5.18 7.43 -5.60
CA HIS A 31 3.76 7.46 -5.28
C HIS A 31 2.91 7.36 -6.56
N PRO A 32 1.94 6.43 -6.66
CA PRO A 32 1.12 6.27 -7.86
C PRO A 32 0.19 7.47 -8.16
N GLU A 33 0.01 8.41 -7.22
CA GLU A 33 -0.67 9.68 -7.48
C GLU A 33 0.24 10.73 -8.14
N THR A 34 1.55 10.67 -7.90
CA THR A 34 2.52 11.63 -8.45
C THR A 34 3.18 11.11 -9.72
N ASP A 35 3.47 9.81 -9.78
CA ASP A 35 4.00 9.14 -10.97
C ASP A 35 3.51 7.68 -11.08
N PRO A 36 2.33 7.45 -11.69
CA PRO A 36 1.82 6.10 -11.95
C PRO A 36 2.70 5.30 -12.92
N GLN A 37 3.50 5.95 -13.76
CA GLN A 37 4.47 5.28 -14.64
C GLN A 37 5.72 4.85 -13.87
N GLY A 38 6.19 5.68 -12.94
CA GLY A 38 7.30 5.40 -12.05
C GLY A 38 7.04 4.21 -11.13
N PHE A 39 5.85 4.15 -10.52
CA PHE A 39 5.47 2.99 -9.69
C PHE A 39 5.41 1.67 -10.48
N LYS A 40 4.87 1.70 -11.70
CA LYS A 40 4.85 0.51 -12.59
C LYS A 40 6.27 0.05 -12.93
N GLN A 41 7.19 0.99 -13.19
CA GLN A 41 8.58 0.68 -13.48
C GLN A 41 9.31 0.11 -12.26
N LEU A 42 9.08 0.67 -11.07
CA LEU A 42 9.65 0.17 -9.81
C LEU A 42 9.20 -1.27 -9.52
N ARG A 43 7.91 -1.53 -9.68
CA ARG A 43 7.34 -2.88 -9.49
C ARG A 43 7.91 -3.88 -10.50
N GLN A 44 7.96 -3.51 -11.77
CA GLN A 44 8.54 -4.36 -12.81
C GLN A 44 10.02 -4.68 -12.53
N ALA A 45 10.79 -3.71 -12.02
CA ALA A 45 12.17 -3.92 -11.63
C ALA A 45 12.32 -4.88 -10.46
N TYR A 46 11.48 -4.77 -9.43
CA TYR A 46 11.42 -5.70 -8.31
C TYR A 46 11.17 -7.14 -8.76
N GLU A 47 10.16 -7.34 -9.62
CA GLU A 47 9.82 -8.66 -10.16
C GLU A 47 10.96 -9.26 -10.98
N GLU A 48 11.64 -8.46 -11.79
CA GLU A 48 12.75 -8.91 -12.62
C GLU A 48 13.99 -9.24 -11.77
N ALA A 49 14.31 -8.42 -10.76
CA ALA A 49 15.39 -8.68 -9.80
C ALA A 49 15.16 -9.99 -9.03
N LEU A 50 13.92 -10.24 -8.57
CA LEU A 50 13.55 -11.49 -7.92
C LEU A 50 13.72 -12.71 -8.84
N ARG A 51 13.38 -12.58 -10.12
CA ARG A 51 13.56 -13.67 -11.10
C ARG A 51 15.03 -14.02 -11.32
N ILE A 52 15.89 -13.00 -11.37
CA ILE A 52 17.34 -13.18 -11.53
C ILE A 52 17.92 -13.82 -10.26
N ALA A 53 17.54 -13.34 -9.08
CA ALA A 53 17.98 -13.88 -7.80
C ALA A 53 17.57 -15.35 -7.55
N GLN A 54 16.42 -15.79 -8.09
CA GLN A 54 15.83 -17.10 -7.82
C GLN A 54 16.17 -18.21 -8.85
N SER A 55 17.00 -17.96 -9.87
CA SER A 55 17.36 -19.00 -10.86
C SER A 55 18.78 -19.55 -10.59
N PRO A 56 19.01 -20.89 -10.51
CA PRO A 56 18.27 -21.96 -11.18
C PRO A 56 18.01 -23.21 -10.30
N ALA A 57 16.82 -23.36 -9.72
CA ALA A 57 16.19 -24.67 -9.48
C ALA A 57 14.80 -24.47 -8.86
N LYS A 58 13.79 -24.40 -9.74
CA LYS A 58 12.46 -24.96 -9.52
C LYS A 58 11.91 -24.79 -8.09
N SER A 59 11.50 -23.57 -7.74
CA SER A 59 10.21 -23.45 -7.07
C SER A 59 9.27 -22.78 -8.05
N VAL A 60 8.34 -23.61 -8.53
CA VAL A 60 7.10 -23.17 -9.14
C VAL A 60 6.46 -22.28 -8.08
N TRP A 61 6.61 -20.96 -8.21
CA TRP A 61 5.59 -20.06 -7.71
C TRP A 61 4.36 -20.39 -8.54
N GLN A 62 3.53 -21.28 -8.00
CA GLN A 62 2.12 -21.19 -8.27
C GLN A 62 1.75 -19.77 -7.82
N PRO A 63 0.80 -19.08 -8.47
CA PRO A 63 0.09 -18.06 -7.75
C PRO A 63 -0.59 -18.82 -6.59
N GLU A 64 0.11 -18.99 -5.47
CA GLU A 64 -0.59 -18.88 -4.20
C GLU A 64 -1.34 -17.57 -4.36
N GLU A 65 -2.64 -17.67 -4.60
CA GLU A 65 -3.61 -16.79 -4.00
C GLU A 65 -3.27 -16.76 -2.50
N TYR A 66 -2.21 -16.01 -2.15
CA TYR A 66 -2.23 -15.26 -0.94
C TYR A 66 -3.46 -14.40 -1.13
N GLU A 67 -4.59 -14.87 -0.59
CA GLU A 67 -5.47 -13.99 0.13
C GLU A 67 -4.54 -13.21 1.06
N VAL A 68 -3.97 -12.11 0.56
CA VAL A 68 -3.34 -11.11 1.40
C VAL A 68 -4.53 -10.65 2.21
N ALA A 69 -4.72 -11.27 3.37
CA ALA A 69 -5.84 -10.99 4.24
C ALA A 69 -5.85 -9.48 4.39
N GLU A 70 -6.83 -8.83 3.76
CA GLU A 70 -6.85 -7.39 3.69
C GLU A 70 -6.83 -6.91 5.13
N HIS A 71 -5.88 -6.02 5.45
CA HIS A 71 -5.64 -5.62 6.84
C HIS A 71 -6.98 -5.22 7.48
N GLU A 72 -7.26 -5.66 8.70
CA GLU A 72 -8.59 -5.54 9.32
C GLU A 72 -9.12 -4.09 9.29
N ILE A 73 -8.23 -3.12 9.45
CA ILE A 73 -8.49 -1.68 9.28
C ILE A 73 -9.00 -1.30 7.87
N LEU A 74 -8.42 -1.85 6.80
CA LEU A 74 -8.87 -1.58 5.43
C LEU A 74 -10.25 -2.19 5.17
N LEU A 75 -10.50 -3.39 5.70
CA LEU A 75 -11.82 -4.03 5.66
C LEU A 75 -12.86 -3.17 6.40
N ALA A 76 -12.55 -2.73 7.61
CA ALA A 76 -13.40 -1.86 8.41
C ALA A 76 -13.69 -0.52 7.70
N PHE A 77 -12.67 0.06 7.06
CA PHE A 77 -12.82 1.30 6.31
C PHE A 77 -13.72 1.11 5.09
N ARG A 78 -13.54 0.05 4.32
CA ARG A 78 -14.42 -0.27 3.18
C ARG A 78 -15.85 -0.53 3.61
N ALA A 79 -16.06 -1.23 4.73
CA ALA A 79 -17.39 -1.45 5.28
C ALA A 79 -18.07 -0.12 5.67
N LEU A 80 -17.33 0.79 6.30
CA LEU A 80 -17.80 2.15 6.60
C LEU A 80 -18.23 2.90 5.33
N LEU A 81 -17.43 2.83 4.26
CA LEU A 81 -17.71 3.54 3.02
C LEU A 81 -18.82 2.89 2.16
N ALA A 82 -18.99 1.57 2.27
CA ALA A 82 -20.05 0.82 1.60
C ALA A 82 -21.44 1.12 2.19
N SER A 83 -21.49 1.53 3.45
CA SER A 83 -22.71 1.92 4.14
C SER A 83 -23.16 3.32 3.69
N ASP A 84 -24.24 3.39 2.91
CA ASP A 84 -24.77 4.65 2.36
C ASP A 84 -25.16 5.66 3.45
N SER A 85 -25.50 5.17 4.64
CA SER A 85 -25.82 5.99 5.81
C SER A 85 -24.57 6.40 6.60
N GLU A 86 -23.65 5.48 6.87
CA GLU A 86 -22.52 5.74 7.78
C GLU A 86 -21.39 6.54 7.12
N ARG A 87 -21.23 6.45 5.80
CA ARG A 87 -20.20 7.23 5.07
C ARG A 87 -20.34 8.75 5.22
N PHE A 88 -21.54 9.23 5.61
CA PHE A 88 -21.80 10.65 5.87
C PHE A 88 -21.90 11.01 7.36
N LEU A 89 -21.82 10.04 8.27
CA LEU A 89 -22.00 10.25 9.70
C LEU A 89 -20.64 10.46 10.40
N PRO A 90 -20.37 11.66 10.97
CA PRO A 90 -19.11 11.92 11.65
C PRO A 90 -18.83 10.96 12.82
N SER A 91 -19.87 10.51 13.52
CA SER A 91 -19.77 9.55 14.61
C SER A 91 -19.26 8.18 14.16
N ALA A 92 -19.60 7.74 12.94
CA ALA A 92 -19.11 6.47 12.39
C ALA A 92 -17.62 6.56 12.03
N TRP A 93 -17.19 7.70 11.47
CA TRP A 93 -15.77 7.97 11.18
C TRP A 93 -14.93 8.12 12.44
N GLN A 94 -15.46 8.75 13.49
CA GLN A 94 -14.79 8.82 14.79
C GLN A 94 -14.57 7.43 15.41
N ARG A 95 -15.53 6.51 15.27
CA ARG A 95 -15.39 5.12 15.72
C ARG A 95 -14.28 4.39 14.95
N PHE A 96 -14.21 4.60 13.64
CA PHE A 96 -13.12 4.07 12.83
C PHE A 96 -11.75 4.66 13.24
N ILE A 97 -11.68 5.98 13.45
CA ILE A 97 -10.46 6.65 13.94
C ILE A 97 -10.01 6.11 15.31
N GLN A 98 -10.96 5.74 16.18
CA GLN A 98 -10.62 5.08 17.45
C GLN A 98 -9.96 3.71 17.23
N GLN A 99 -10.36 2.93 16.22
CA GLN A 99 -9.70 1.67 15.86
C GLN A 99 -8.24 1.90 15.43
N LEU A 100 -7.98 2.97 14.67
CA LEU A 100 -6.62 3.38 14.30
C LEU A 100 -5.74 3.71 15.51
N ASN A 101 -6.30 4.06 16.67
CA ASN A 101 -5.51 4.33 17.88
C ASN A 101 -4.99 3.05 18.54
N TYR A 102 -5.52 1.88 18.18
CA TYR A 102 -5.01 0.59 18.66
C TYR A 102 -3.91 0.02 17.77
N CYS A 103 -3.74 0.56 16.56
CA CYS A 103 -2.64 0.22 15.67
C CYS A 103 -1.35 0.91 16.10
N SER A 104 -0.23 0.22 15.91
CA SER A 104 1.10 0.77 16.06
C SER A 104 1.40 1.83 15.00
N MET A 105 2.40 2.66 15.26
CA MET A 105 2.80 3.71 14.33
C MET A 105 3.28 3.16 12.98
N GLU A 106 3.92 1.99 12.97
CA GLU A 106 4.38 1.31 11.75
C GLU A 106 3.21 0.79 10.92
N GLU A 107 2.23 0.13 11.57
CA GLU A 107 0.99 -0.32 10.91
C GLU A 107 0.23 0.88 10.30
N ILE A 108 0.12 1.98 11.04
CA ILE A 108 -0.55 3.18 10.51
C ILE A 108 0.20 3.72 9.28
N ASP A 109 1.54 3.77 9.29
CA ASP A 109 2.30 4.27 8.16
C ASP A 109 2.14 3.39 6.90
N GLU A 110 2.13 2.07 7.07
CA GLU A 110 1.85 1.12 6.00
C GLU A 110 0.42 1.27 5.43
N LEU A 111 -0.56 1.58 6.28
CA LEU A 111 -1.97 1.65 5.90
C LEU A 111 -2.40 3.01 5.35
N ARG A 112 -1.66 4.08 5.65
CA ARG A 112 -1.96 5.45 5.22
C ARG A 112 -2.25 5.52 3.73
N TRP A 113 -1.40 4.93 2.90
CA TRP A 113 -1.59 5.02 1.45
C TRP A 113 -2.83 4.28 0.96
N SER A 114 -3.06 3.08 1.49
CA SER A 114 -4.23 2.24 1.16
C SER A 114 -5.54 2.92 1.58
N LEU A 115 -5.58 3.50 2.79
CA LEU A 115 -6.72 4.26 3.28
C LEU A 115 -6.99 5.50 2.41
N CYS A 116 -5.95 6.22 2.00
CA CYS A 116 -6.08 7.39 1.13
C CYS A 116 -6.65 6.98 -0.24
N THR A 117 -6.08 5.92 -0.82
CA THR A 117 -6.52 5.35 -2.11
C THR A 117 -7.99 4.95 -2.06
N ILE A 118 -8.43 4.27 -0.98
CA ILE A 118 -9.84 3.87 -0.82
C ILE A 118 -10.75 5.09 -0.71
N ALA A 119 -10.34 6.12 0.05
CA ALA A 119 -11.12 7.35 0.19
C ALA A 119 -11.27 8.08 -1.15
N MET A 120 -10.19 8.23 -1.92
CA MET A 120 -10.23 8.92 -3.22
C MET A 120 -11.02 8.17 -4.29
N ASN A 121 -11.06 6.84 -4.26
CA ASN A 121 -11.85 6.04 -5.19
C ASN A 121 -13.33 5.96 -4.80
N THR A 122 -13.73 6.55 -3.67
CA THR A 122 -15.13 6.55 -3.23
C THR A 122 -15.87 7.76 -3.77
N ALA A 123 -16.92 7.51 -4.57
CA ALA A 123 -17.59 8.53 -5.37
C ALA A 123 -18.21 9.70 -4.58
N HIS A 124 -18.68 9.45 -3.35
CA HIS A 124 -19.35 10.46 -2.52
C HIS A 124 -18.99 10.32 -1.04
N LEU A 125 -18.25 11.29 -0.53
CA LEU A 125 -17.83 11.37 0.87
C LEU A 125 -18.17 12.73 1.46
N SER A 126 -18.48 12.76 2.76
CA SER A 126 -18.63 14.02 3.49
C SER A 126 -17.25 14.66 3.70
N PHE A 127 -17.10 15.93 3.30
CA PHE A 127 -15.86 16.68 3.47
C PHE A 127 -15.42 16.72 4.95
N GLU A 128 -16.35 16.99 5.86
CA GLU A 128 -16.10 17.00 7.32
C GLU A 128 -15.52 15.66 7.80
N CYS A 129 -16.03 14.55 7.27
CA CYS A 129 -15.59 13.21 7.66
C CYS A 129 -14.19 12.88 7.11
N VAL A 130 -13.91 13.29 5.87
CA VAL A 130 -12.58 13.12 5.26
C VAL A 130 -11.54 13.98 5.98
N VAL A 131 -11.88 15.20 6.40
CA VAL A 131 -11.00 16.08 7.18
C VAL A 131 -10.62 15.42 8.51
N LEU A 132 -11.58 14.84 9.24
CA LEU A 132 -11.30 14.11 10.49
C LEU A 132 -10.28 12.97 10.29
N LEU A 133 -10.38 12.25 9.18
CA LEU A 133 -9.43 11.19 8.84
C LEU A 133 -8.06 11.75 8.45
N ALA A 134 -8.03 12.82 7.65
CA ALA A 134 -6.81 13.48 7.22
C ALA A 134 -6.02 14.08 8.40
N GLU A 135 -6.70 14.72 9.35
CA GLU A 135 -6.09 15.24 10.59
C GLU A 135 -5.41 14.12 11.38
N ARG A 136 -6.07 12.96 11.52
CA ARG A 136 -5.53 11.83 12.26
C ARG A 136 -4.35 11.18 11.57
N LEU A 137 -4.39 11.08 10.25
CA LEU A 137 -3.37 10.44 9.43
C LEU A 137 -2.29 11.41 8.96
N ARG A 138 -2.37 12.69 9.33
CA ARG A 138 -1.48 13.77 8.87
C ARG A 138 -1.27 13.72 7.36
N TRP A 139 -2.38 13.58 6.64
CA TRP A 139 -2.41 13.72 5.18
C TRP A 139 -2.42 15.19 4.78
#